data_AF-A0A161IIQ0-F1
#
_entry.id   AF-A0A161IIQ0-F1
#
_cell.length_a   1.000
_cell.length_b   1.000
_cell.length_c   1.000
_cell.angle_alpha   90.00
_cell.angle_beta   90.00
_cell.angle_gamma   90.00
#
_symmetry.space_group_name_H-M   'P 1'
#
loop_
_entity.id
_entity.type
_entity.pdbx_description
1 polymer ?
#
loop_
_entity_poly.entity_id
_entity_poly.type
_entity_poly.pdbx_seq_one_letter_code
_entity_poly.pdbx_strand_id
1 'polypeptide(L)' 'MSDTPPDRLSVDPSSPHHDAEVLQRGVGIRFKGEEKTNVEEYCVSEGWVRLALGNRVDRKGKALTVKLQGPVEPYFQND' A
#
# COMPACT_ATOMS: atom_id res chain seq x y z
N MET A 1 -2.63 8.31 19.52
CA MET A 1 -2.20 7.86 18.17
C MET A 1 -3.18 6.77 17.77
N SER A 2 -3.70 6.81 16.54
CA SER A 2 -4.53 5.72 16.03
C SER A 2 -3.65 4.48 15.89
N ASP A 3 -4.03 3.36 16.49
CA ASP A 3 -3.41 2.05 16.25
C ASP A 3 -3.89 1.40 14.96
N THR A 4 -4.65 2.13 14.14
CA THR A 4 -5.09 1.69 12.83
C THR A 4 -4.43 2.54 11.75
N PRO A 5 -3.82 1.90 10.72
CA PRO A 5 -3.34 2.60 9.53
C PRO A 5 -4.46 3.39 8.84
N PRO A 6 -4.12 4.41 8.04
CA PRO A 6 -5.11 5.22 7.32
C PRO A 6 -5.88 4.40 6.28
N ASP A 7 -7.07 4.89 5.89
CA ASP A 7 -7.93 4.25 4.88
C ASP A 7 -7.25 4.08 3.52
N ARG A 8 -6.42 5.06 3.14
CA ARG A 8 -5.64 5.06 1.90
C ARG A 8 -4.24 5.55 2.16
N LEU A 9 -3.25 4.83 1.65
CA LEU A 9 -1.83 5.20 1.76
C LEU A 9 -1.10 4.83 0.48
N SER A 10 -0.18 5.69 0.05
CA SER A 10 0.71 5.46 -1.07
C SER A 10 2.16 5.66 -0.69
N VAL A 11 3.04 4.80 -1.18
CA VAL A 11 4.49 4.94 -1.02
C VAL A 11 5.07 6.02 -1.93
N ASP A 12 4.34 6.41 -2.98
CA ASP A 12 4.76 7.42 -3.96
C ASP A 12 4.63 8.84 -3.37
N PRO A 13 5.72 9.60 -3.18
CA PRO A 13 5.68 10.95 -2.61
C PRO A 13 4.89 11.97 -3.43
N SER A 14 4.61 11.68 -4.70
CA SER A 14 3.78 12.53 -5.56
C SER A 14 2.27 12.29 -5.39
N SER A 15 1.88 11.27 -4.63
CA SER A 15 0.48 10.98 -4.33
C SER A 15 -0.05 11.89 -3.21
N PRO A 16 -1.31 12.38 -3.29
CA PRO A 16 -1.95 13.10 -2.19
C PRO A 16 -2.20 12.23 -0.96
N HIS A 17 -2.04 10.90 -1.09
CA HIS A 17 -2.19 9.94 0.01
C HIS A 17 -0.83 9.41 0.50
N HIS A 18 0.25 10.17 0.24
CA HIS A 18 1.55 9.86 0.81
C HIS A 18 1.68 10.43 2.21
N ASP A 19 2.09 9.58 3.16
CA ASP A 19 2.38 9.99 4.53
C ASP A 19 3.66 9.29 5.00
N ALA A 20 4.75 10.06 5.09
CA ALA A 20 6.06 9.54 5.44
C ALA A 20 6.14 9.04 6.89
N GLU A 21 5.39 9.64 7.82
CA GLU A 21 5.43 9.24 9.23
C GLU A 21 4.75 7.88 9.43
N VAL A 22 3.60 7.68 8.75
CA VAL A 22 2.89 6.39 8.75
C VAL A 22 3.74 5.31 8.08
N LEU A 23 4.37 5.62 6.95
CA LEU A 23 5.25 4.67 6.26
C LEU A 23 6.47 4.29 7.11
N GLN A 24 7.05 5.23 7.85
CA GLN A 24 8.16 4.97 8.76
C GLN A 24 7.77 4.08 9.95
N ARG A 25 6.53 4.16 10.45
CA ARG A 25 6.02 3.24 11.49
C ARG A 25 5.99 1.77 11.01
N GLY A 26 5.90 1.57 9.69
CA GLY A 26 5.86 0.27 9.04
C GLY A 26 4.42 -0.25 8.91
N VAL A 27 3.93 -0.34 7.67
CA VAL A 27 2.58 -0.80 7.34
C VAL A 27 2.65 -2.10 6.55
N GLY A 28 2.00 -3.15 7.07
CA GLY A 28 1.75 -4.40 6.37
C GLY A 28 0.31 -4.46 5.86
N ILE A 29 0.07 -5.25 4.81
CA ILE A 29 -1.27 -5.37 4.19
C ILE A 29 -1.60 -6.84 3.98
N ARG A 30 -2.77 -7.26 4.48
CA ARG A 30 -3.40 -8.51 4.07
C ARG A 30 -4.43 -8.19 3.00
N PHE A 31 -4.25 -8.76 1.81
CA PHE A 31 -5.16 -8.62 0.70
C PHE A 31 -5.78 -9.98 0.39
N LYS A 32 -7.12 -10.07 0.48
CA LYS A 32 -7.86 -11.35 0.35
C LYS A 32 -7.34 -12.46 1.29
N GLY A 33 -6.93 -12.08 2.50
CA GLY A 33 -6.39 -13.01 3.50
C GLY A 33 -4.91 -13.39 3.31
N GLU A 34 -4.25 -12.92 2.26
CA GLU A 34 -2.82 -13.14 2.03
C GLU A 34 -2.01 -11.89 2.33
N GLU A 35 -0.89 -12.05 3.02
CA GLU A 35 0.05 -10.94 3.24
C GLU A 35 0.72 -10.51 1.92
N LYS A 36 0.74 -9.21 1.67
CA LYS A 36 1.40 -8.58 0.52
C LYS A 36 2.41 -7.56 1.02
N THR A 37 3.65 -7.69 0.55
CA THR A 37 4.78 -6.85 0.94
C THR A 37 5.22 -5.89 -0.17
N ASN A 38 4.67 -6.04 -1.37
CA ASN A 38 4.98 -5.26 -2.57
C ASN A 38 3.83 -4.32 -2.97
N VAL A 39 3.13 -3.77 -1.98
CA VAL A 39 2.01 -2.84 -2.20
C VAL A 39 2.57 -1.42 -2.33
N GLU A 40 2.31 -0.79 -3.46
CA GLU A 40 2.67 0.61 -3.73
C GLU A 40 1.57 1.57 -3.22
N GLU A 41 0.32 1.12 -3.22
CA GLU A 41 -0.81 1.89 -2.71
C GLU A 41 -1.99 0.98 -2.39
N TYR A 42 -2.81 1.36 -1.41
CA TYR A 42 -4.06 0.67 -1.12
C TYR A 42 -5.17 1.67 -0.79
N CYS A 43 -6.43 1.25 -0.95
CA CYS A 43 -7.61 1.96 -0.48
C CYS A 43 -8.57 0.94 0.13
N VAL A 44 -8.85 1.06 1.43
CA VAL A 44 -9.72 0.14 2.18
C VAL A 44 -11.18 0.40 1.83
N SER A 45 -11.62 1.65 1.91
CA SER A 45 -13.00 2.06 1.57
C SER A 45 -13.41 1.67 0.14
N GLU A 46 -12.50 1.78 -0.83
CA GLU A 46 -12.75 1.35 -2.21
C GLU A 46 -12.37 -0.11 -2.49
N GLY A 47 -11.76 -0.82 -1.53
CA GLY A 47 -11.45 -2.25 -1.63
C GLY A 47 -10.45 -2.62 -2.73
N TRP A 48 -9.29 -1.96 -2.80
CA TRP A 48 -8.27 -2.31 -3.78
C TRP A 48 -6.83 -2.07 -3.31
N VAL A 49 -5.89 -2.76 -3.97
CA VAL A 49 -4.44 -2.55 -3.84
C VAL A 49 -3.79 -2.35 -5.21
N ARG A 50 -2.70 -1.57 -5.26
CA ARG A 50 -1.75 -1.50 -6.36
C ARG A 50 -0.49 -2.24 -5.94
N LEU A 51 -0.18 -3.32 -6.63
CA LEU A 51 1.00 -4.16 -6.36
C LEU A 51 2.06 -3.94 -7.42
N ALA A 52 3.32 -3.79 -7.01
CA ALA A 52 4.46 -3.80 -7.91
C ALA A 52 4.67 -5.17 -8.56
N LEU A 53 4.85 -5.20 -9.87
CA LEU A 53 5.10 -6.41 -10.66
C LEU A 53 6.60 -6.77 -10.65
N GLY A 54 7.07 -7.25 -9.51
CA GLY A 54 8.48 -7.56 -9.28
C GLY A 54 9.37 -6.33 -9.52
N ASN A 55 10.52 -6.53 -10.15
CA ASN A 55 11.52 -5.47 -10.36
C ASN A 55 11.31 -4.68 -11.67
N ARG A 56 10.11 -4.72 -12.25
CA ARG A 56 9.82 -4.02 -13.52
C ARG A 56 9.48 -2.57 -13.24
N VAL A 57 9.97 -1.67 -14.09
CA VAL A 57 9.69 -0.24 -14.01
C VAL A 57 9.09 0.28 -15.32
N ASP A 58 8.34 1.37 -15.24
CA ASP A 58 7.84 2.11 -16.40
C ASP A 58 8.93 3.02 -17.01
N ARG A 59 8.58 3.74 -18.08
CA ARG A 59 9.51 4.67 -18.76
C ARG A 59 10.00 5.85 -17.89
N LYS A 60 9.37 6.09 -16.74
CA LYS A 60 9.73 7.13 -15.79
C LYS A 60 10.51 6.56 -14.60
N GLY A 61 10.84 5.27 -14.61
CA GLY A 61 11.54 4.58 -13.52
C GLY A 61 10.66 4.23 -12.33
N LYS A 62 9.33 4.38 -12.42
CA LYS A 62 8.40 3.97 -11.35
C LYS A 62 8.08 2.49 -11.46
N ALA A 63 7.83 1.82 -10.34
CA ALA A 63 7.43 0.42 -10.35
C ALA A 63 6.21 0.20 -11.28
N LEU A 64 6.27 -0.83 -12.11
CA LEU A 64 5.13 -1.22 -12.94
C LEU A 64 4.12 -1.93 -12.03
N THR A 65 2.92 -1.36 -11.87
CA THR A 65 1.93 -1.89 -10.93
C THR A 65 0.72 -2.54 -11.60
N VAL A 66 0.08 -3.48 -10.90
CA VAL A 66 -1.27 -3.96 -11.21
C VAL A 66 -2.23 -3.57 -10.10
N LYS A 67 -3.44 -3.11 -10.47
CA LYS A 67 -4.52 -2.85 -9.52
C LYS A 67 -5.37 -4.10 -9.36
N LEU A 68 -5.52 -4.59 -8.13
CA LEU A 68 -6.39 -5.71 -7.79
C LEU A 68 -7.50 -5.25 -6.84
N GLN A 69 -8.72 -5.72 -7.07
CA GLN A 69 -9.87 -5.44 -6.21
C GLN A 69 -10.15 -6.60 -5.26
N GLY A 70 -10.54 -6.29 -4.03
CA GLY A 70 -10.88 -7.24 -2.96
C GLY A 70 -10.70 -6.65 -1.56
N PRO A 71 -11.02 -7.44 -0.51
CA PRO A 71 -10.80 -7.03 0.88
C PRO A 71 -9.34 -6.64 1.15
N VAL A 72 -9.17 -5.47 1.79
CA VAL A 72 -7.87 -4.89 2.15
C VAL A 72 -7.85 -4.67 3.66
N GLU A 73 -6.87 -5.26 4.33
CA GLU A 73 -6.70 -5.18 5.78
C GLU A 73 -5.28 -4.69 6.09
N PRO A 74 -5.09 -3.36 6.25
CA PRO A 74 -3.80 -2.81 6.64
C PRO A 74 -3.59 -2.95 8.16
N TYR A 75 -2.34 -3.17 8.56
CA TYR A 75 -1.93 -3.27 9.97
C TYR A 75 -0.54 -2.66 10.17
N PHE A 76 -0.20 -2.23 11.39
CA PHE A 76 1.15 -1.80 11.71
C PHE A 76 2.02 -3.01 12.06
N GLN A 77 3.24 -3.08 11.51
CA GLN A 77 4.11 -4.25 11.67
C GLN A 77 4.69 -4.42 13.08
N ASN A 78 4.69 -3.37 13.88
CA ASN A 78 5.34 -3.31 15.19
C ASN A 78 4.35 -3.30 16.38
N ASP A 79 3.09 -3.73 16.17
CA ASP A 79 2.10 -3.92 17.24
C ASP A 79 2.05 -5.38 17.74
#